data_AF-A0A0A9DMY9-F1
#
_entry.id   AF-A0A0A9DMY9-F1
#
_cell.length_a   1.000
_cell.length_b   1.000
_cell.length_c   1.000
_cell.angle_alpha   90.00
_cell.angle_beta   90.00
_cell.angle_gamma   90.00
#
_symmetry.space_group_name_H-M   'P 1'
#
loop_
_entity.id
_entity.type
_entity.pdbx_description
1 polymer ?
#
loop_
_entity_poly.entity_id
_entity_poly.type
_entity_poly.pdbx_seq_one_letter_code
_entity_poly.pdbx_strand_id
1 'polypeptide(L)'
;MSKRKLNRLVTEKWVDGWDDPRLLTLAGLRRRGVSSTAINTFICGMGITRSDNSLIRIERLEYHIREELNKVAPQTLVVLHPLKVVITNLDSGTIMNLDAKMWPDATDDDASAHYKVPFTRTVYIEQSDFRLKDSKDYYGLAPGKSVMLR
;
A
#
# COMPACT_ATOMS: atom_id res chain seq x y z
N MET A 1 -11.50 10.58 22.72
CA MET A 1 -12.25 10.97 21.51
C MET A 1 -13.63 11.48 21.91
N SER A 2 -14.06 12.68 21.51
CA SER A 2 -15.34 13.26 21.93
C SER A 2 -16.47 12.95 20.95
N LYS A 3 -17.56 12.34 21.43
CA LYS A 3 -18.79 12.07 20.63
C LYS A 3 -19.33 13.33 19.95
N ARG A 4 -19.31 14.48 20.64
CA ARG A 4 -19.76 15.76 20.09
C ARG A 4 -18.94 16.20 18.87
N LYS A 5 -17.61 16.08 18.95
CA LYS A 5 -16.71 16.42 17.84
C LYS A 5 -16.90 15.48 16.65
N LEU A 6 -17.00 14.18 16.90
CA LEU A 6 -17.26 13.18 15.84
C LEU A 6 -18.61 13.41 15.17
N ASN A 7 -19.67 13.68 15.95
CA ASN A 7 -20.99 13.96 15.39
C ASN A 7 -20.98 15.21 14.50
N ARG A 8 -20.22 16.25 14.88
CA ARG A 8 -20.04 17.45 14.05
C ARG A 8 -19.40 17.11 12.71
N LEU A 9 -18.33 16.31 12.69
CA LEU A 9 -17.66 15.89 11.46
C LEU A 9 -18.63 15.16 10.50
N VAL A 10 -19.46 14.26 11.04
CA VAL A 10 -20.44 13.50 10.26
C VAL A 10 -21.58 14.41 9.78
N THR A 11 -22.15 15.24 10.67
CA THR A 11 -23.31 16.09 10.35
C THR A 11 -22.96 17.18 9.34
N GLU A 12 -21.78 17.79 9.47
CA GLU A 12 -21.27 18.80 8.54
C GLU A 12 -20.65 18.19 7.27
N LYS A 13 -20.73 16.86 7.08
CA LYS A 13 -20.25 16.14 5.89
C LYS A 13 -18.75 16.32 5.58
N TRP A 14 -17.92 16.49 6.62
CA TRP A 14 -16.46 16.40 6.46
C TRP A 14 -16.00 14.96 6.20
N VAL A 15 -16.83 13.99 6.58
CA VAL A 15 -16.64 12.55 6.39
C VAL A 15 -17.91 11.92 5.83
N ASP A 16 -17.79 10.75 5.21
CA ASP A 16 -18.88 10.06 4.53
C ASP A 16 -19.91 9.45 5.50
N GLY A 17 -19.49 9.20 6.75
CA GLY A 17 -20.31 8.54 7.76
C GLY A 17 -19.53 8.14 9.01
N TRP A 18 -20.15 7.36 9.88
CA TRP A 18 -19.54 6.83 11.11
C TRP A 18 -18.53 5.70 10.85
N ASP A 19 -18.62 5.07 9.70
CA ASP A 19 -17.73 4.01 9.18
C ASP A 19 -16.65 4.56 8.24
N ASP A 20 -16.52 5.88 8.11
CA ASP A 20 -15.52 6.49 7.24
C ASP A 20 -14.08 6.06 7.63
N PRO A 21 -13.23 5.60 6.68
CA PRO A 21 -11.86 5.15 6.95
C PRO A 21 -10.95 6.16 7.66
N ARG A 22 -11.28 7.46 7.60
CA ARG A 22 -10.54 8.55 8.27
C ARG A 22 -10.85 8.62 9.76
N LEU A 23 -11.95 8.02 10.22
CA LEU A 23 -12.34 7.98 11.63
C LEU A 23 -11.69 6.80 12.35
N LEU A 24 -11.29 7.02 13.61
CA LEU A 24 -10.80 5.97 14.52
C LEU A 24 -11.93 5.23 15.24
N THR A 25 -13.13 5.15 14.63
CA THR A 25 -14.19 4.25 15.09
C THR A 25 -13.83 2.83 14.69
N LEU A 26 -14.32 1.82 15.41
CA LEU A 26 -14.08 0.43 15.02
C LEU A 26 -14.64 0.12 13.63
N ALA A 27 -15.78 0.72 13.27
CA ALA A 27 -16.35 0.62 11.92
C ALA A 27 -15.44 1.26 10.86
N GLY A 28 -14.90 2.46 11.13
CA GLY A 28 -13.96 3.15 10.26
C GLY A 28 -12.66 2.38 10.06
N LEU A 29 -12.06 1.89 11.15
CA LEU A 29 -10.85 1.06 11.09
C LEU A 29 -11.08 -0.23 10.29
N ARG A 30 -12.23 -0.89 10.49
CA ARG A 30 -12.58 -2.08 9.71
C ARG A 30 -12.73 -1.77 8.23
N ARG A 31 -13.42 -0.68 7.85
CA ARG A 31 -13.58 -0.26 6.44
C ARG A 31 -12.25 0.19 5.83
N ARG A 32 -11.34 0.77 6.64
CA ARG A 32 -9.96 1.11 6.24
C ARG A 32 -9.12 -0.13 5.89
N GLY A 33 -9.54 -1.33 6.31
CA GLY A 33 -8.78 -2.57 6.10
C GLY A 33 -7.90 -2.96 7.28
N VAL A 34 -8.11 -2.36 8.46
CA VAL A 34 -7.40 -2.75 9.67
C VAL A 34 -7.98 -4.06 10.20
N SER A 35 -7.14 -5.07 10.38
CA SER A 35 -7.53 -6.35 10.94
C SER A 35 -7.80 -6.25 12.45
N SER A 36 -8.62 -7.17 12.96
CA SER A 36 -8.85 -7.30 14.40
C SER A 36 -7.57 -7.70 15.14
N THR A 37 -6.74 -8.53 14.53
CA THR A 37 -5.47 -8.99 15.10
C THR A 37 -4.52 -7.81 15.33
N ALA A 38 -4.41 -6.87 14.39
CA ALA A 38 -3.49 -5.73 14.52
C ALA A 38 -3.88 -4.84 15.69
N ILE A 39 -5.20 -4.63 15.86
CA ILE A 39 -5.76 -3.86 16.99
C ILE A 39 -5.47 -4.58 18.31
N ASN A 40 -5.69 -5.90 18.38
CA ASN A 40 -5.42 -6.68 19.57
C ASN A 40 -3.92 -6.67 19.93
N THR A 41 -3.04 -6.85 18.95
CA THR A 41 -1.58 -6.80 19.14
C THR A 41 -1.13 -5.42 19.62
N PHE A 42 -1.71 -4.34 19.07
CA PHE A 42 -1.47 -2.97 19.55
C PHE A 42 -1.86 -2.79 21.02
N ILE A 43 -3.05 -3.26 21.41
CA ILE A 43 -3.54 -3.17 22.79
C ILE A 43 -2.64 -3.99 23.73
N CYS A 44 -2.28 -5.22 23.35
CA CYS A 44 -1.37 -6.06 24.12
C CYS A 44 0.02 -5.42 24.28
N GLY A 45 0.55 -4.82 23.22
CA GLY A 45 1.85 -4.16 23.22
C GLY A 45 1.90 -2.89 24.09
N MET A 46 0.76 -2.20 24.27
CA MET A 46 0.67 -1.04 25.16
C MET A 46 0.87 -1.38 26.64
N GLY A 47 0.47 -2.59 27.06
CA GLY A 47 0.40 -2.98 28.46
C GLY A 47 -0.71 -2.25 29.23
N ILE A 48 -1.11 -2.82 30.37
CA ILE A 48 -2.11 -2.22 31.26
C ILE A 48 -1.38 -1.61 32.46
N THR A 49 -1.35 -0.28 32.54
CA THR A 49 -0.72 0.47 33.63
C THR A 49 -1.74 1.33 34.37
N ARG A 50 -1.52 1.56 35.66
CA ARG A 50 -2.35 2.47 36.48
C ARG A 50 -2.00 3.94 36.29
N SER A 51 -0.84 4.24 35.70
CA SER A 51 -0.51 5.57 35.24
C SER A 51 -1.43 5.94 34.09
N ASP A 52 -1.97 7.16 34.12
CA ASP A 52 -2.64 7.77 32.97
C ASP A 52 -1.64 7.81 31.83
N ASN A 53 -1.71 6.79 30.96
CA ASN A 53 -0.74 6.59 29.90
C ASN A 53 -0.90 7.78 28.94
N SER A 54 0.05 8.70 29.05
CA SER A 54 0.03 10.00 28.39
C SER A 54 0.05 9.79 26.89
N LEU A 55 -1.02 10.23 26.23
CA LEU A 55 -1.11 10.45 24.78
C LEU A 55 -0.39 9.41 23.92
N ILE A 56 -1.11 8.37 23.50
CA ILE A 56 -0.56 7.38 22.58
C ILE A 56 -0.58 7.94 21.16
N ARG A 57 0.60 7.96 20.56
CA ARG A 57 0.87 8.35 19.18
C ARG A 57 0.19 7.38 18.20
N ILE A 58 -0.47 7.92 17.18
CA ILE A 58 -1.17 7.12 16.16
C ILE A 58 -0.20 6.24 15.38
N GLU A 59 1.05 6.69 15.23
CA GLU A 59 2.15 6.00 14.58
C GLU A 59 2.41 4.62 15.19
N ARG A 60 2.13 4.44 16.49
CA ARG A 60 2.23 3.13 17.14
C ARG A 60 1.16 2.16 16.67
N LEU A 61 -0.08 2.62 16.47
CA LEU A 61 -1.13 1.80 15.87
C LEU A 61 -0.76 1.45 14.42
N GLU A 62 -0.30 2.44 13.65
CA GLU A 62 0.10 2.21 12.26
C GLU A 62 1.27 1.22 12.13
N TYR A 63 2.21 1.23 13.08
CA TYR A 63 3.29 0.25 13.14
C TYR A 63 2.74 -1.18 13.23
N HIS A 64 1.84 -1.47 14.17
CA HIS A 64 1.26 -2.81 14.31
C HIS A 64 0.44 -3.22 13.08
N ILE A 65 -0.24 -2.29 12.44
CA ILE A 65 -0.96 -2.54 11.18
C ILE A 65 0.01 -2.91 10.06
N ARG A 66 1.11 -2.16 9.89
CA ARG A 66 2.13 -2.45 8.86
C ARG A 66 2.82 -3.79 9.11
N GLU A 67 3.18 -4.10 10.35
CA GLU A 67 3.82 -5.36 10.72
C GLU A 67 2.96 -6.59 10.41
N GLU A 68 1.65 -6.49 10.63
CA GLU A 68 0.75 -7.58 10.27
C GLU A 68 0.58 -7.69 8.76
N LEU A 69 0.26 -6.58 8.08
CA LEU A 69 0.05 -6.58 6.63
C LEU A 69 1.29 -7.02 5.87
N ASN A 70 2.50 -6.71 6.35
CA ASN A 70 3.73 -7.20 5.75
C ASN A 70 3.84 -8.73 5.72
N LYS A 71 3.19 -9.42 6.67
CA LYS A 71 3.19 -10.89 6.79
C LYS A 71 2.04 -11.55 6.04
N VAL A 72 0.88 -10.89 5.96
CA VAL A 72 -0.37 -11.53 5.50
C VAL A 72 -0.94 -10.96 4.21
N ALA A 73 -0.48 -9.78 3.76
CA ALA A 73 -1.00 -9.15 2.54
C ALA A 73 -0.11 -9.50 1.33
N PRO A 74 -0.66 -10.13 0.29
CA PRO A 74 0.12 -10.47 -0.89
C PRO A 74 0.53 -9.21 -1.67
N GLN A 75 1.80 -9.11 -2.05
CA GLN A 75 2.31 -8.02 -2.85
C GLN A 75 1.82 -8.14 -4.28
N THR A 76 1.26 -7.04 -4.79
CA THR A 76 0.78 -6.93 -6.17
C THR A 76 1.28 -5.64 -6.79
N LEU A 77 1.39 -5.62 -8.12
CA LEU A 77 1.74 -4.41 -8.87
C LEU A 77 0.48 -3.60 -9.17
N VAL A 78 0.47 -2.34 -8.76
CA VAL A 78 -0.62 -1.39 -9.04
C VAL A 78 0.02 -0.07 -9.48
N VAL A 79 -0.58 0.54 -10.50
CA VAL A 79 -0.23 1.88 -10.97
C VAL A 79 -1.42 2.81 -10.73
N LEU A 80 -1.24 3.80 -9.86
CA LEU A 80 -2.26 4.76 -9.46
C LEU A 80 -2.39 5.90 -10.47
N HIS A 81 -1.26 6.41 -10.98
CA HIS A 81 -1.21 7.49 -11.95
C HIS A 81 -0.54 7.01 -13.24
N PRO A 82 -1.30 6.39 -14.16
CA PRO A 82 -0.74 5.66 -15.27
C PRO A 82 -0.09 6.57 -16.31
N LEU A 83 1.19 6.30 -16.60
CA LEU A 83 1.91 6.80 -17.75
C LEU A 83 2.12 5.66 -18.75
N LYS A 84 1.60 5.81 -19.96
CA LYS A 84 1.70 4.81 -21.03
C LYS A 84 3.12 4.78 -21.60
N VAL A 85 3.72 3.60 -21.62
CA VAL A 85 5.04 3.35 -22.21
C VAL A 85 4.90 2.29 -23.31
N VAL A 86 5.52 2.56 -24.46
CA VAL A 86 5.52 1.65 -25.62
C VAL A 86 6.92 1.13 -25.85
N ILE A 87 7.07 -0.18 -25.76
CA ILE A 87 8.32 -0.90 -25.98
C ILE A 87 8.46 -1.13 -27.50
N THR A 88 9.37 -0.40 -28.13
CA THR A 88 9.47 -0.35 -29.60
C THR A 88 10.06 -1.62 -30.21
N ASN A 89 10.88 -2.34 -29.45
CA ASN A 89 11.55 -3.58 -29.85
C ASN A 89 10.78 -4.86 -29.51
N LEU A 90 9.48 -4.77 -29.21
CA LEU A 90 8.60 -5.93 -28.98
C LEU A 90 7.46 -5.96 -30.01
N ASP A 91 7.24 -7.13 -30.61
CA ASP A 91 6.24 -7.29 -31.67
C ASP A 91 4.81 -7.03 -31.19
N SER A 92 3.95 -6.55 -32.10
CA SER A 92 2.54 -6.34 -31.84
C SER A 92 1.83 -7.69 -31.68
N GLY A 93 1.35 -7.99 -30.48
CA GLY A 93 0.62 -9.23 -30.16
C GLY A 93 1.38 -10.19 -29.24
N THR A 94 2.66 -9.94 -28.95
CA THR A 94 3.42 -10.75 -28.01
C THR A 94 2.94 -10.48 -26.58
N ILE A 95 2.56 -11.57 -25.89
CA ILE A 95 2.20 -11.60 -24.47
C ILE A 95 3.12 -12.59 -23.78
N MET A 96 3.91 -12.11 -22.82
CA MET A 96 4.80 -12.94 -22.00
C MET A 96 4.23 -12.98 -20.58
N ASN A 97 3.91 -14.18 -20.09
CA ASN A 97 3.44 -14.35 -18.71
C ASN A 97 4.65 -14.54 -17.79
N LEU A 98 5.04 -13.47 -17.11
CA LEU A 98 6.17 -13.45 -16.16
C LEU A 98 5.69 -13.90 -14.77
N ASP A 99 6.58 -14.54 -14.01
CA ASP A 99 6.31 -14.89 -12.62
C ASP A 99 6.72 -13.74 -11.70
N ALA A 100 5.76 -13.21 -10.94
CA ALA A 100 5.99 -12.20 -9.91
C ALA A 100 5.76 -12.80 -8.52
N LYS A 101 6.66 -12.49 -7.59
CA LYS A 101 6.56 -12.94 -6.19
C LYS A 101 5.45 -12.19 -5.44
N MET A 102 4.60 -12.93 -4.74
CA MET A 102 3.58 -12.40 -3.83
C MET A 102 4.16 -12.06 -2.45
N TRP A 103 5.19 -12.79 -2.01
CA TRP A 103 5.79 -12.62 -0.69
C TRP A 103 7.28 -12.30 -0.82
N PRO A 104 7.80 -11.31 -0.06
CA PRO A 104 9.20 -10.92 -0.16
C PRO A 104 10.16 -12.03 0.29
N ASP A 105 9.76 -12.83 1.29
CA ASP A 105 10.57 -13.91 1.86
C ASP A 105 10.34 -15.28 1.17
N ALA A 106 9.54 -15.31 0.10
CA ALA A 106 9.28 -16.56 -0.62
C ALA A 106 10.52 -17.03 -1.40
N THR A 107 10.85 -18.31 -1.19
CA THR A 107 11.85 -19.05 -1.97
C THR A 107 11.36 -19.27 -3.39
N ASP A 108 12.29 -19.28 -4.36
CA ASP A 108 11.97 -19.48 -5.77
C ASP A 108 11.30 -20.83 -6.07
N ASP A 109 11.51 -21.83 -5.21
CA ASP A 109 10.95 -23.17 -5.36
C ASP A 109 9.46 -23.27 -4.95
N ASP A 110 8.89 -22.23 -4.33
CA ASP A 110 7.47 -22.20 -3.94
C ASP A 110 6.62 -21.63 -5.08
N ALA A 111 6.10 -22.51 -5.93
CA ALA A 111 5.20 -22.15 -7.03
C ALA A 111 3.90 -21.46 -6.54
N SER A 112 3.48 -21.68 -5.29
CA SER A 112 2.28 -21.05 -4.73
C SER A 112 2.49 -19.60 -4.29
N ALA A 113 3.76 -19.18 -4.19
CA ALA A 113 4.15 -17.83 -3.83
C ALA A 113 4.28 -16.88 -5.04
N HIS A 114 3.95 -17.34 -6.24
CA HIS A 114 4.06 -16.58 -7.48
C HIS A 114 2.70 -16.39 -8.15
N TYR A 115 2.54 -15.26 -8.84
CA TYR A 115 1.41 -15.01 -9.73
C TYR A 115 1.90 -14.54 -11.10
N LYS A 116 1.13 -14.85 -12.14
CA LYS A 116 1.46 -14.50 -13.52
C LYS A 116 1.11 -13.04 -13.81
N VAL A 117 2.07 -12.29 -14.33
CA VAL A 117 1.91 -10.91 -14.79
C VAL A 117 2.08 -10.87 -16.32
N PRO A 118 1.06 -10.42 -17.08
CA PRO A 118 1.17 -10.32 -18.53
C PRO A 118 2.03 -9.11 -18.91
N PHE A 119 3.17 -9.39 -19.54
CA PHE A 119 4.04 -8.39 -20.13
C PHE A 119 3.76 -8.28 -21.63
N THR A 120 3.49 -7.05 -22.09
CA THR A 120 3.12 -6.77 -23.49
C THR A 120 3.88 -5.56 -24.01
N ARG A 121 3.71 -5.25 -25.30
CA ARG A 121 4.31 -4.06 -25.94
C ARG A 121 3.95 -2.75 -25.25
N THR A 122 2.76 -2.68 -24.64
CA THR A 122 2.31 -1.49 -23.91
C THR A 122 2.27 -1.79 -22.43
N VAL A 123 3.01 -1.02 -21.65
CA VAL A 123 3.01 -1.10 -20.19
C VAL A 123 2.62 0.26 -19.61
N TYR A 124 2.18 0.25 -18.36
CA TYR A 124 1.91 1.45 -17.59
C TYR A 124 2.91 1.51 -16.43
N ILE A 125 3.48 2.68 -16.22
CA ILE A 125 4.31 2.99 -15.06
C ILE A 125 3.68 4.14 -14.28
N GLU A 126 4.12 4.37 -13.05
CA GLU A 126 3.72 5.58 -12.34
C GLU A 126 4.24 6.82 -13.05
N GLN A 127 3.41 7.86 -13.11
CA GLN A 127 3.82 9.13 -13.69
C GLN A 127 5.02 9.75 -12.96
N SER A 128 5.17 9.48 -11.66
CA SER A 128 6.31 9.90 -10.85
C SER A 128 7.63 9.22 -11.24
N ASP A 129 7.56 8.07 -11.91
CA ASP A 129 8.70 7.24 -12.29
C ASP A 129 9.28 7.63 -13.66
N PHE A 130 8.79 8.71 -14.28
CA PHE A 130 9.40 9.31 -15.46
C PHE A 130 9.64 10.82 -15.30
N ARG A 131 10.82 11.30 -15.68
CA ARG A 131 11.16 12.73 -15.72
C ARG A 131 12.03 13.08 -16.92
N LEU A 132 11.84 14.28 -17.47
CA LEU A 132 12.65 14.78 -18.61
C LEU A 132 14.07 15.19 -18.22
N LYS A 133 14.25 15.69 -16.99
CA LYS A 133 15.56 16.10 -16.46
C LYS A 133 15.94 15.14 -15.34
N ASP A 134 17.08 14.46 -15.51
CA ASP A 134 17.63 13.59 -14.49
C ASP A 134 18.28 14.40 -13.34
N SER A 135 18.39 13.77 -12.18
CA SER A 135 19.08 14.30 -11.01
C SER A 135 19.78 13.18 -10.25
N LYS A 136 20.82 13.50 -9.47
CA LYS A 136 21.65 12.49 -8.77
C LYS A 136 20.87 11.64 -7.76
N ASP A 137 19.76 12.16 -7.25
CA ASP A 137 18.86 11.56 -6.27
C ASP A 137 17.65 10.86 -6.90
N TYR A 138 17.55 10.84 -8.23
CA TYR A 138 16.45 10.22 -8.95
C TYR A 138 16.86 8.84 -9.47
N TYR A 139 16.03 7.82 -9.21
CA TYR A 139 16.30 6.43 -9.64
C TYR A 139 15.29 5.90 -10.66
N GLY A 140 14.31 6.72 -11.06
CA GLY A 140 13.32 6.37 -12.08
C GLY A 140 13.85 6.54 -13.50
N LEU A 141 12.93 6.46 -14.46
CA LEU A 141 13.20 6.57 -15.89
C LEU A 141 13.43 8.05 -16.29
N ALA A 142 14.49 8.28 -17.07
CA ALA A 142 14.82 9.57 -17.68
C ALA A 142 15.45 9.35 -19.06
N PRO A 143 15.47 10.36 -19.96
CA PRO A 143 16.14 10.24 -21.25
C PRO A 143 17.61 9.77 -21.11
N GLY A 144 17.97 8.66 -21.77
CA GLY A 144 19.31 8.07 -21.71
C GLY A 144 19.57 7.16 -20.50
N LYS A 145 18.61 7.00 -19.59
CA LYS A 145 18.69 6.17 -18.40
C LYS A 145 17.78 4.96 -18.51
N SER A 146 18.30 3.79 -18.17
CA SER A 146 17.52 2.56 -18.11
C SER A 146 16.98 2.33 -16.70
N VAL A 147 15.82 1.70 -16.60
CA VAL A 147 15.20 1.26 -15.34
C VAL A 147 14.82 -0.20 -15.46
N MET A 148 14.81 -0.91 -14.33
CA MET A 148 14.32 -2.28 -14.25
C MET A 148 12.82 -2.25 -13.93
N LEU A 149 12.03 -2.96 -14.73
CA LEU A 149 10.63 -3.25 -14.37
C LEU A 149 10.63 -4.39 -13.36
N ARG A 150 9.81 -4.26 -12.33
CA ARG A 150 9.70 -5.23 -11.22
C ARG A 150 8.98 -6.50 -11.64
#